data_AF-A0A7J8DZW5-F1
#
_entry.id   AF-A0A7J8DZW5-F1
#
_cell.length_a   1.000
_cell.length_b   1.000
_cell.length_c   1.000
_cell.angle_alpha   90.00
_cell.angle_beta   90.00
_cell.angle_gamma   90.00
#
_symmetry.space_group_name_H-M   'P 1'
#
loop_
_entity.id
_entity.type
_entity.pdbx_description
1 polymer ?
#
loop_
_entity_poly.entity_id
_entity_poly.type
_entity_poly.pdbx_seq_one_letter_code
_entity_poly.pdbx_strand_id
1 'polypeptide(L)'
;MYGFSGSEKEARVLASSSSFFSTPAGGGGLNGPRSRRAGAEAAAAATATAVRAAEWPGGGAMERQRWLPLEANPEVTNQFLKQLGLHPNWQFVDVYGMDPELLSMVPRPVCAVLLLFPITEKYEIFRTEEEEKIKSQGQDVTSSVYFMKQTISNACGTIGLIHAIANNKDKMHFESGSTLKKFLEESVSMSPEERARFLENYDAIRVTHETSAHEGQTETPSIDEKVDLHFIALVHVDGHLYELDGRKPFPINHGETSDDTLLEDAIEVCKKFMERDPDELRFNAIALSAA
;
A
#
# COMPACT_ATOMS: atom_id res chain seq x y z
N MET A 1 4.38 52.68 29.50
CA MET A 1 4.07 53.01 30.90
C MET A 1 2.83 52.20 31.28
N TYR A 2 2.96 51.26 32.22
CA TYR A 2 1.92 50.40 32.85
C TYR A 2 1.14 49.44 31.90
N GLY A 3 0.87 48.17 32.23
CA GLY A 3 1.08 47.37 33.44
C GLY A 3 0.43 45.98 33.28
N PHE A 4 0.97 45.02 34.02
CA PHE A 4 0.55 43.62 34.24
C PHE A 4 -0.94 43.42 34.59
N SER A 5 -1.49 42.23 34.28
CA SER A 5 -1.77 41.15 35.27
C SER A 5 -2.84 40.18 34.77
N GLY A 6 -2.59 38.86 34.91
CA GLY A 6 -3.60 37.82 34.72
C GLY A 6 -4.25 37.37 36.04
N SER A 7 -5.42 36.74 35.92
CA SER A 7 -6.07 35.71 36.76
C SER A 7 -7.43 35.44 36.06
N GLU A 8 -8.13 34.32 36.13
CA GLU A 8 -8.18 33.17 37.02
C GLU A 8 -8.95 32.05 36.26
N LYS A 9 -8.59 30.79 36.50
CA LYS A 9 -9.37 29.63 36.05
C LYS A 9 -10.47 29.35 37.07
N GLU A 10 -11.73 29.30 36.64
CA GLU A 10 -12.80 28.67 37.42
C GLU A 10 -13.13 27.29 36.85
N ALA A 11 -13.06 26.28 37.72
CA ALA A 11 -13.60 24.95 37.52
C ALA A 11 -14.99 24.87 38.18
N ARG A 12 -15.97 24.29 37.48
CA ARG A 12 -17.20 23.79 38.11
C ARG A 12 -17.52 22.39 37.61
N VAL A 13 -17.45 21.47 38.56
CA VAL A 13 -18.08 20.14 38.57
C VAL A 13 -19.52 20.32 39.08
N LEU A 14 -20.45 19.50 38.58
CA LEU A 14 -21.64 18.89 39.23
C LEU A 14 -22.50 18.31 38.08
N ALA A 15 -23.27 17.21 38.16
CA ALA A 15 -23.32 15.95 38.90
C ALA A 15 -24.71 15.36 38.62
N SER A 16 -24.79 14.02 38.49
CA SER A 16 -25.98 13.18 38.76
C SER A 16 -27.18 13.29 37.79
N SER A 17 -28.02 12.27 37.54
CA SER A 17 -28.47 11.17 38.40
C SER A 17 -29.31 10.09 37.63
N SER A 18 -29.07 8.80 37.94
CA SER A 18 -30.01 7.71 38.37
C SER A 18 -31.36 7.43 37.62
N SER A 19 -32.01 6.26 37.52
CA SER A 19 -31.84 4.85 37.97
C SER A 19 -33.19 4.06 37.81
N PHE A 20 -33.14 2.71 37.88
CA PHE A 20 -34.14 1.72 38.38
C PHE A 20 -35.31 1.12 37.53
N PHE A 21 -35.37 -0.24 37.49
CA PHE A 21 -36.41 -1.20 38.01
C PHE A 21 -36.37 -2.52 37.17
N SER A 22 -35.96 -3.69 37.68
CA SER A 22 -36.63 -4.72 38.52
C SER A 22 -37.37 -5.85 37.75
N THR A 23 -37.06 -7.10 38.10
CA THR A 23 -37.73 -8.38 37.74
C THR A 23 -38.88 -8.74 38.71
N PRO A 24 -39.73 -9.74 38.38
CA PRO A 24 -39.70 -11.00 39.14
C PRO A 24 -40.05 -12.30 38.35
N ALA A 25 -40.06 -13.42 39.08
CA ALA A 25 -39.98 -14.83 38.66
C ALA A 25 -41.30 -15.66 38.73
N GLY A 26 -41.26 -16.90 38.23
CA GLY A 26 -42.15 -18.06 38.52
C GLY A 26 -42.02 -19.15 37.41
N GLY A 27 -42.03 -20.47 37.58
CA GLY A 27 -42.14 -21.41 38.70
C GLY A 27 -42.80 -22.75 38.24
N GLY A 28 -42.09 -23.89 38.31
CA GLY A 28 -42.59 -25.31 38.33
C GLY A 28 -43.18 -25.91 37.03
N GLY A 29 -43.13 -27.21 36.69
CA GLY A 29 -42.60 -28.44 37.29
C GLY A 29 -43.08 -29.69 36.49
N LEU A 30 -42.16 -30.65 36.25
CA LEU A 30 -42.27 -32.13 36.15
C LEU A 30 -43.45 -32.83 35.43
N ASN A 31 -43.14 -33.69 34.44
CA ASN A 31 -43.51 -35.13 34.39
C ASN A 31 -43.01 -35.84 33.10
N GLY A 32 -42.35 -37.00 33.24
CA GLY A 32 -42.29 -38.07 32.23
C GLY A 32 -42.97 -39.34 32.80
N PRO A 33 -42.74 -40.57 32.30
CA PRO A 33 -42.35 -41.03 30.96
C PRO A 33 -43.23 -42.23 30.45
N ARG A 34 -42.79 -42.91 29.36
CA ARG A 34 -43.19 -44.24 28.79
C ARG A 34 -44.21 -44.19 27.62
N SER A 35 -44.13 -44.96 26.53
CA SER A 35 -43.18 -45.98 26.04
C SER A 35 -43.57 -46.51 24.64
N ARG A 36 -42.56 -46.94 23.85
CA ARG A 36 -42.53 -48.08 22.87
C ARG A 36 -43.34 -48.02 21.55
N ARG A 37 -42.63 -48.06 20.40
CA ARG A 37 -42.37 -49.22 19.48
C ARG A 37 -41.65 -48.68 18.22
N ALA A 38 -40.42 -49.16 17.91
CA ALA A 38 -40.07 -50.14 16.87
C ALA A 38 -40.46 -49.69 15.43
N GLY A 39 -39.63 -49.67 14.39
CA GLY A 39 -38.25 -50.09 14.11
C GLY A 39 -38.01 -49.96 12.58
N ALA A 40 -36.74 -50.06 12.15
CA ALA A 40 -36.23 -50.13 10.75
C ALA A 40 -36.38 -48.84 9.90
N GLU A 41 -35.46 -48.40 9.05
CA GLU A 41 -34.15 -48.86 8.58
C GLU A 41 -33.53 -47.71 7.74
N ALA A 42 -32.22 -47.81 7.46
CA ALA A 42 -31.50 -47.20 6.33
C ALA A 42 -31.08 -45.70 6.38
N ALA A 43 -29.85 -45.53 6.86
CA ALA A 43 -28.75 -44.77 6.25
C ALA A 43 -29.06 -43.81 5.07
N ALA A 44 -28.75 -42.54 5.29
CA ALA A 44 -28.25 -41.64 4.25
C ALA A 44 -27.17 -40.75 4.86
N ALA A 45 -25.94 -40.95 4.38
CA ALA A 45 -24.74 -40.25 4.79
C ALA A 45 -24.80 -38.77 4.37
N ALA A 46 -24.56 -37.87 5.33
CA ALA A 46 -24.34 -36.45 5.03
C ALA A 46 -22.91 -36.27 4.47
N THR A 47 -22.84 -35.87 3.21
CA THR A 47 -21.61 -35.53 2.50
C THR A 47 -21.18 -34.11 2.91
N ALA A 48 -20.26 -34.00 3.87
CA ALA A 48 -19.50 -32.78 4.08
C ALA A 48 -18.21 -32.90 3.26
N THR A 49 -18.13 -32.17 2.15
CA THR A 49 -16.93 -32.07 1.33
C THR A 49 -15.88 -31.27 2.12
N ALA A 50 -15.01 -31.99 2.85
CA ALA A 50 -13.78 -31.45 3.37
C ALA A 50 -12.85 -31.17 2.18
N VAL A 51 -12.64 -29.90 1.85
CA VAL A 51 -11.52 -29.49 0.99
C VAL A 51 -10.25 -29.83 1.77
N ARG A 52 -9.59 -30.92 1.36
CA ARG A 52 -8.25 -31.25 1.84
C ARG A 52 -7.33 -30.12 1.44
N ALA A 53 -6.68 -29.49 2.42
CA ALA A 53 -5.46 -28.74 2.18
C ALA A 53 -4.48 -29.71 1.50
N ALA A 54 -4.10 -29.40 0.26
CA ALA A 54 -3.05 -30.14 -0.42
C ALA A 54 -1.74 -29.88 0.34
N GLU A 55 -1.23 -30.90 1.01
CA GLU A 55 0.13 -30.89 1.56
C GLU A 55 1.11 -30.82 0.37
N TRP A 56 1.86 -29.72 0.28
CA TRP A 56 2.89 -29.53 -0.73
C TRP A 56 4.17 -30.30 -0.36
N PRO A 57 4.66 -31.23 -1.20
CA PRO A 57 5.90 -31.92 -0.94
C PRO A 57 7.06 -31.04 -1.41
N GLY A 58 7.67 -30.27 -0.50
CA GLY A 58 8.82 -29.46 -0.87
C GLY A 58 9.27 -28.49 0.20
N GLY A 59 9.87 -29.01 1.28
CA GLY A 59 10.74 -28.22 2.16
C GLY A 59 12.08 -27.93 1.47
N GLY A 60 12.05 -27.13 0.42
CA GLY A 60 13.22 -26.44 -0.12
C GLY A 60 13.05 -24.96 0.15
N ALA A 61 14.12 -24.26 0.56
CA ALA A 61 14.09 -22.80 0.56
C ALA A 61 13.67 -22.35 -0.84
N MET A 62 12.52 -21.68 -0.99
CA MET A 62 12.19 -21.03 -2.26
C MET A 62 13.38 -20.14 -2.59
N GLU A 63 14.01 -20.36 -3.74
CA GLU A 63 14.95 -19.38 -4.27
C GLU A 63 14.21 -18.05 -4.33
N ARG A 64 14.76 -17.04 -3.66
CA ARG A 64 14.17 -15.71 -3.66
C ARG A 64 14.22 -15.19 -5.09
N GLN A 65 13.05 -15.07 -5.72
CA GLN A 65 12.91 -14.53 -7.05
C GLN A 65 13.54 -13.14 -7.11
N ARG A 66 14.33 -12.91 -8.16
CA ARG A 66 15.04 -11.65 -8.40
C ARG A 66 14.75 -11.18 -9.80
N TRP A 67 14.39 -9.91 -9.93
CA TRP A 67 14.18 -9.25 -11.20
C TRP A 67 15.31 -8.23 -11.45
N LEU A 68 15.27 -7.57 -12.60
CA LEU A 68 16.18 -6.48 -12.94
C LEU A 68 15.62 -5.15 -12.40
N PRO A 69 16.43 -4.20 -11.95
CA PRO A 69 15.92 -2.90 -11.51
C PRO A 69 15.37 -2.10 -12.72
N LEU A 70 14.28 -1.37 -12.53
CA LEU A 70 13.77 -0.42 -13.53
C LEU A 70 14.49 0.94 -13.42
N GLU A 71 14.71 1.59 -14.55
CA GLU A 71 15.22 2.98 -14.60
C GLU A 71 14.12 3.97 -14.18
N ALA A 72 14.47 4.99 -13.38
CA ALA A 72 13.58 6.09 -13.04
C ALA A 72 13.46 7.06 -14.22
N ASN A 73 12.63 6.65 -15.19
CA ASN A 73 12.47 7.35 -16.45
C ASN A 73 10.99 7.37 -16.86
N PRO A 74 10.39 8.56 -17.10
CA PRO A 74 9.02 8.67 -17.58
C PRO A 74 8.73 7.86 -18.84
N GLU A 75 9.65 7.78 -19.80
CA GLU A 75 9.45 7.02 -21.03
C GLU A 75 9.27 5.53 -20.74
N VAL A 76 10.14 4.95 -19.91
CA VAL A 76 10.10 3.55 -19.47
C VAL A 76 8.81 3.26 -18.71
N THR A 77 8.47 4.10 -17.72
CA THR A 77 7.28 3.88 -16.89
C THR A 77 5.97 4.07 -17.65
N ASN A 78 5.90 5.04 -18.56
CA ASN A 78 4.74 5.23 -19.44
C ASN A 78 4.56 4.07 -20.42
N GLN A 79 5.66 3.59 -21.02
CA GLN A 79 5.63 2.44 -21.91
C GLN A 79 5.23 1.17 -21.16
N PHE A 80 5.73 0.96 -19.94
CA PHE A 80 5.32 -0.12 -19.05
C PHE A 80 3.81 -0.09 -18.76
N LEU A 81 3.27 1.06 -18.36
CA LEU A 81 1.83 1.21 -18.06
C LEU A 81 0.97 0.92 -19.30
N LYS A 82 1.40 1.38 -20.47
CA LYS A 82 0.74 1.07 -21.74
C LYS A 82 0.75 -0.43 -22.04
N GLN A 83 1.88 -1.12 -21.86
CA GLN A 83 1.96 -2.58 -22.03
C GLN A 83 1.06 -3.35 -21.05
N LEU A 84 0.81 -2.78 -19.86
CA LEU A 84 -0.15 -3.32 -18.90
C LEU A 84 -1.62 -2.97 -19.20
N GLY A 85 -1.88 -2.28 -20.32
CA GLY A 85 -3.21 -1.95 -20.81
C GLY A 85 -3.86 -0.77 -20.10
N LEU A 86 -3.08 0.18 -19.58
CA LEU A 86 -3.62 1.46 -19.12
C LEU A 86 -3.77 2.42 -20.32
N HIS A 87 -4.94 3.03 -20.47
CA HIS A 87 -5.15 4.09 -21.45
C HIS A 87 -4.37 5.35 -21.02
N PRO A 88 -3.67 6.05 -21.94
CA PRO A 88 -2.73 7.13 -21.59
C PRO A 88 -3.40 8.46 -21.24
N ASN A 89 -4.44 8.45 -20.40
CA ASN A 89 -5.03 9.67 -19.80
C ASN A 89 -4.15 10.24 -18.68
N TRP A 90 -3.24 9.42 -18.16
CA TRP A 90 -2.27 9.75 -17.13
C TRP A 90 -0.90 9.29 -17.61
N GLN A 91 0.08 10.19 -17.52
CA GLN A 91 1.46 9.92 -17.89
C GLN A 91 2.38 10.42 -16.78
N PHE A 92 3.45 9.66 -16.52
CA PHE A 92 4.56 10.14 -15.73
C PHE A 92 5.30 11.25 -16.46
N VAL A 93 5.75 12.24 -15.70
CA VAL A 93 6.70 13.27 -16.12
C VAL A 93 7.80 13.42 -15.06
N ASP A 94 8.96 13.95 -15.46
CA ASP A 94 10.03 14.27 -14.53
C ASP A 94 9.65 15.42 -13.60
N VAL A 95 10.12 15.35 -12.36
CA VAL A 95 10.12 16.47 -11.42
C VAL A 95 11.53 17.04 -11.33
N TYR A 96 11.78 18.17 -12.01
CA TYR A 96 13.13 18.76 -12.12
C TYR A 96 13.66 19.36 -10.81
N GLY A 97 12.78 19.70 -9.87
CA GLY A 97 13.16 20.22 -8.58
C GLY A 97 11.94 20.48 -7.69
N MET A 98 12.21 20.98 -6.48
CA MET A 98 11.25 20.99 -5.37
C MET A 98 10.80 22.38 -4.92
N ASP A 99 11.25 23.42 -5.63
CA ASP A 99 10.78 24.78 -5.45
C ASP A 99 9.52 25.04 -6.29
N PRO A 100 8.71 26.06 -5.95
CA PRO A 100 7.46 26.33 -6.64
C PRO A 100 7.60 26.60 -8.15
N GLU A 101 8.74 27.14 -8.60
CA GLU A 101 8.96 27.44 -10.01
C GLU A 101 9.09 26.14 -10.81
N LEU A 102 9.92 25.20 -10.33
CA LEU A 102 10.08 23.90 -10.99
C LEU A 102 8.84 23.00 -10.85
N LEU A 103 8.13 23.04 -9.71
CA LEU A 103 6.87 22.31 -9.55
C LEU A 103 5.72 22.87 -10.41
N SER A 104 5.83 24.12 -10.87
CA SER A 104 4.84 24.69 -11.81
C SER A 104 4.93 24.08 -13.21
N MET A 105 6.05 23.43 -13.55
CA MET A 105 6.26 22.77 -14.84
C MET A 105 5.56 21.41 -14.94
N VAL A 106 5.22 20.80 -13.81
CA VAL A 106 4.52 19.50 -13.76
C VAL A 106 3.04 19.73 -14.16
N PRO A 107 2.53 19.02 -15.19
CA PRO A 107 1.12 19.11 -15.56
C PRO A 107 0.21 18.71 -14.40
N ARG A 108 -0.95 19.37 -14.29
CA ARG A 108 -1.93 19.13 -13.23
C ARG A 108 -3.27 18.65 -13.83
N PRO A 109 -4.07 17.88 -13.09
CA PRO A 109 -3.81 17.37 -11.73
C PRO A 109 -2.72 16.28 -11.69
N VAL A 110 -2.15 16.07 -10.50
CA VAL A 110 -1.21 14.97 -10.18
C VAL A 110 -1.90 14.01 -9.23
N CYS A 111 -1.81 12.71 -9.46
CA CYS A 111 -2.47 11.70 -8.63
C CYS A 111 -1.51 10.75 -7.89
N ALA A 112 -0.23 10.74 -8.25
CA ALA A 112 0.82 10.01 -7.53
C ALA A 112 2.20 10.63 -7.80
N VAL A 113 3.12 10.45 -6.86
CA VAL A 113 4.56 10.70 -7.07
C VAL A 113 5.30 9.40 -6.76
N LEU A 114 6.21 8.99 -7.64
CA LEU A 114 7.18 7.95 -7.32
C LEU A 114 8.52 8.60 -6.98
N LEU A 115 9.09 8.21 -5.85
CA LEU A 115 10.43 8.62 -5.42
C LEU A 115 11.38 7.42 -5.50
N LEU A 116 12.46 7.57 -6.25
CA LEU A 116 13.65 6.71 -6.17
C LEU A 116 14.64 7.34 -5.18
N PHE A 117 15.12 6.56 -4.21
CA PHE A 117 16.09 7.04 -3.21
C PHE A 117 17.07 5.92 -2.79
N PRO A 118 18.23 6.27 -2.20
CA PRO A 118 19.19 5.26 -1.76
C PRO A 118 18.84 4.67 -0.40
N ILE A 119 18.90 3.34 -0.30
CA ILE A 119 18.82 2.57 0.94
C ILE A 119 20.21 2.57 1.61
N THR A 120 20.51 3.63 2.34
CA THR A 120 21.73 3.75 3.14
C THR A 120 21.55 3.17 4.55
N GLU A 121 22.65 3.04 5.31
CA GLU A 121 22.59 2.64 6.71
C GLU A 121 21.78 3.66 7.56
N LYS A 122 21.92 4.95 7.28
CA LYS A 122 21.13 6.01 7.95
C LYS A 122 19.64 5.83 7.68
N TYR A 123 19.27 5.50 6.44
CA TYR A 123 17.88 5.19 6.10
C TYR A 123 17.36 3.95 6.82
N GLU A 124 18.12 2.85 6.87
CA GLU A 124 17.68 1.61 7.53
C GLU A 124 17.49 1.78 9.05
N ILE A 125 18.34 2.58 9.71
CA ILE A 125 18.18 2.93 11.12
C ILE A 125 16.84 3.68 11.30
N PHE A 126 16.62 4.75 10.55
CA PHE A 126 15.37 5.52 10.63
C PHE A 126 14.14 4.67 10.31
N ARG A 127 14.19 3.83 9.28
CA ARG A 127 13.10 2.92 8.91
C ARG A 127 12.73 1.99 10.06
N THR A 128 13.73 1.46 10.77
CA THR A 128 13.53 0.58 11.91
C THR A 128 12.92 1.34 13.09
N GLU A 129 13.42 2.53 13.40
CA GLU A 129 12.86 3.40 14.46
C GLU A 129 11.42 3.82 14.16
N GLU A 130 11.10 4.18 12.91
CA GLU A 130 9.75 4.52 12.47
C GLU A 130 8.80 3.32 12.60
N GLU A 131 9.25 2.13 12.17
CA GLU A 131 8.48 0.90 12.29
C GLU A 131 8.16 0.57 13.76
N GLU A 132 9.14 0.65 14.66
CA GLU A 132 8.95 0.42 16.10
C GLU A 132 8.03 1.45 16.74
N LYS A 133 8.21 2.74 16.39
CA LYS A 133 7.37 3.83 16.87
C LYS A 133 5.92 3.61 16.48
N ILE A 134 5.65 3.31 15.21
CA ILE A 134 4.28 3.12 14.73
C ILE A 134 3.65 1.85 15.30
N LYS A 135 4.40 0.75 15.42
CA LYS A 135 3.89 -0.48 16.06
C LYS A 135 3.51 -0.27 17.52
N SER A 136 4.22 0.61 18.24
CA SER A 136 3.97 0.88 19.65
C SER A 136 2.93 1.98 19.90
N GLN A 137 2.88 3.00 19.06
CA GLN A 137 2.02 4.19 19.24
C GLN A 137 0.74 4.13 18.39
N GLY A 138 0.74 3.32 17.33
CA GLY A 138 -0.31 3.29 16.33
C GLY A 138 -0.19 4.42 15.31
N GLN A 139 -0.94 4.28 14.23
CA GLN A 139 -1.25 5.32 13.25
C GLN A 139 -2.60 5.00 12.60
N ASP A 140 -3.23 5.99 11.99
CA ASP A 140 -4.47 5.79 11.24
C ASP A 140 -4.16 5.46 9.77
N VAL A 141 -4.62 4.29 9.32
CA VAL A 141 -4.59 3.88 7.90
C VAL A 141 -6.01 3.51 7.49
N THR A 142 -6.58 4.26 6.55
CA THR A 142 -7.91 3.94 6.01
C THR A 142 -7.91 2.58 5.31
N SER A 143 -9.01 1.84 5.43
CA SER A 143 -9.18 0.54 4.77
C SER A 143 -9.20 0.64 3.25
N SER A 144 -9.39 1.84 2.69
CA SER A 144 -9.42 2.08 1.24
C SER A 144 -8.03 1.98 0.60
N VAL A 145 -6.94 2.08 1.37
CA VAL A 145 -5.57 2.02 0.83
C VAL A 145 -5.28 0.61 0.29
N TYR A 146 -4.98 0.53 -1.00
CA TYR A 146 -4.43 -0.67 -1.61
C TYR A 146 -2.92 -0.73 -1.33
N PHE A 147 -2.52 -1.65 -0.46
CA PHE A 147 -1.12 -1.91 -0.12
C PHE A 147 -0.71 -3.35 -0.43
N MET A 148 0.53 -3.54 -0.85
CA MET A 148 1.12 -4.85 -1.07
C MET A 148 2.59 -4.88 -0.65
N LYS A 149 3.02 -6.03 -0.11
CA LYS A 149 4.40 -6.25 0.31
C LYS A 149 5.30 -6.50 -0.90
N GLN A 150 6.59 -6.23 -0.72
CA GLN A 150 7.63 -6.63 -1.64
C GLN A 150 8.34 -7.88 -1.11
N THR A 151 8.24 -8.96 -1.87
CA THR A 151 8.91 -10.25 -1.59
C THR A 151 9.86 -10.67 -2.71
N ILE A 152 9.86 -9.95 -3.83
CA ILE A 152 10.71 -10.14 -5.00
C ILE A 152 11.82 -9.07 -4.98
N SER A 153 13.08 -9.50 -5.11
CA SER A 153 14.21 -8.56 -5.19
C SER A 153 14.13 -7.73 -6.47
N ASN A 154 14.37 -6.42 -6.36
CA ASN A 154 14.32 -5.43 -7.46
C ASN A 154 12.93 -5.17 -8.10
N ALA A 155 11.85 -5.75 -7.57
CA ALA A 155 10.50 -5.49 -8.08
C ALA A 155 9.88 -4.14 -7.62
N CYS A 156 10.66 -3.28 -6.94
CA CYS A 156 10.15 -2.04 -6.33
C CYS A 156 9.52 -1.08 -7.34
N GLY A 157 10.08 -0.96 -8.56
CA GLY A 157 9.49 -0.13 -9.61
C GLY A 157 8.09 -0.61 -10.02
N THR A 158 7.91 -1.90 -10.24
CA THR A 158 6.59 -2.50 -10.52
C THR A 158 5.62 -2.30 -9.36
N ILE A 159 6.06 -2.51 -8.13
CA ILE A 159 5.22 -2.36 -6.94
C ILE A 159 4.79 -0.90 -6.76
N GLY A 160 5.69 0.06 -6.95
CA GLY A 160 5.38 1.49 -6.93
C GLY A 160 4.34 1.87 -7.98
N LEU A 161 4.48 1.36 -9.21
CA LEU A 161 3.49 1.56 -10.28
C LEU A 161 2.12 0.96 -9.93
N ILE A 162 2.09 -0.28 -9.39
CA ILE A 162 0.85 -0.92 -8.94
C ILE A 162 0.20 -0.09 -7.82
N HIS A 163 0.97 0.37 -6.83
CA HIS A 163 0.49 1.22 -5.75
C HIS A 163 -0.10 2.53 -6.28
N ALA A 164 0.58 3.21 -7.21
CA ALA A 164 0.10 4.46 -7.80
C ALA A 164 -1.25 4.28 -8.53
N ILE A 165 -1.37 3.23 -9.36
CA ILE A 165 -2.59 2.97 -10.15
C ILE A 165 -3.73 2.42 -9.27
N ALA A 166 -3.44 1.50 -8.35
CA ALA A 166 -4.46 0.87 -7.52
C ALA A 166 -5.17 1.86 -6.60
N ASN A 167 -4.43 2.82 -6.02
CA ASN A 167 -4.97 3.85 -5.14
C ASN A 167 -5.62 5.02 -5.90
N ASN A 168 -5.55 5.02 -7.23
CA ASN A 168 -6.21 6.01 -8.09
C ASN A 168 -7.17 5.35 -9.08
N LYS A 169 -7.62 4.11 -8.82
CA LYS A 169 -8.38 3.29 -9.77
C LYS A 169 -9.58 4.01 -10.39
N ASP A 170 -10.27 4.86 -9.64
CA ASP A 170 -11.45 5.61 -10.10
C ASP A 170 -11.12 6.69 -11.15
N LYS A 171 -9.86 7.15 -11.19
CA LYS A 171 -9.33 8.10 -12.17
C LYS A 171 -8.77 7.41 -13.43
N MET A 172 -8.66 6.08 -13.40
CA MET A 172 -7.92 5.29 -14.38
C MET A 172 -8.84 4.63 -15.40
N HIS A 173 -8.49 4.73 -16.68
CA HIS A 173 -9.15 4.02 -17.76
C HIS A 173 -8.27 2.87 -18.23
N PHE A 174 -8.80 1.66 -18.20
CA PHE A 174 -8.09 0.45 -18.62
C PHE A 174 -8.64 -0.02 -19.97
N GLU A 175 -7.74 -0.42 -20.86
CA GLU A 175 -8.11 -1.04 -22.12
C GLU A 175 -8.70 -2.45 -21.92
N SER A 176 -9.47 -2.90 -22.91
CA SER A 176 -9.99 -4.27 -22.95
C SER A 176 -8.84 -5.27 -22.93
N GLY A 177 -8.82 -6.17 -21.94
CA GLY A 177 -7.75 -7.15 -21.78
C GLY A 177 -6.55 -6.68 -20.96
N SER A 178 -6.62 -5.50 -20.32
CA SER A 178 -5.57 -5.01 -19.42
C SER A 178 -5.18 -6.05 -18.36
N THR A 179 -3.89 -6.39 -18.34
CA THR A 179 -3.30 -7.35 -17.41
C THR A 179 -3.25 -6.78 -15.99
N LEU A 180 -3.02 -5.47 -15.86
CA LEU A 180 -3.06 -4.77 -14.58
C LEU A 180 -4.47 -4.68 -14.02
N LYS A 181 -5.48 -4.36 -14.84
CA LYS A 181 -6.88 -4.36 -14.40
C LYS A 181 -7.26 -5.72 -13.79
N LYS A 182 -6.94 -6.81 -14.49
CA LYS A 182 -7.20 -8.16 -14.03
C LYS A 182 -6.49 -8.44 -12.70
N PHE A 183 -5.20 -8.09 -12.58
CA PHE A 183 -4.44 -8.25 -11.34
C PHE A 183 -5.12 -7.51 -10.17
N LEU A 184 -5.53 -6.27 -10.36
CA LEU A 184 -6.19 -5.45 -9.33
C LEU A 184 -7.57 -5.99 -8.93
N GLU A 185 -8.34 -6.54 -9.87
CA GLU A 185 -9.64 -7.15 -9.60
C GLU A 185 -9.50 -8.47 -8.82
N GLU A 186 -8.55 -9.32 -9.19
CA GLU A 186 -8.32 -10.61 -8.54
C GLU A 186 -7.72 -10.46 -7.13
N SER A 187 -7.03 -9.34 -6.87
CA SER A 187 -6.30 -9.10 -5.62
C SER A 187 -6.94 -8.09 -4.67
N VAL A 188 -8.13 -7.58 -5.01
CA VAL A 188 -8.81 -6.51 -4.24
C VAL A 188 -9.05 -6.91 -2.77
N SER A 189 -9.42 -8.16 -2.51
CA SER A 189 -9.72 -8.67 -1.16
C SER A 189 -8.55 -9.40 -0.49
N MET A 190 -7.39 -9.47 -1.16
CA MET A 190 -6.20 -10.12 -0.61
C MET A 190 -5.52 -9.23 0.44
N SER A 191 -4.91 -9.86 1.44
CA SER A 191 -3.96 -9.19 2.34
C SER A 191 -2.71 -8.70 1.60
N PRO A 192 -1.93 -7.75 2.16
CA PRO A 192 -0.70 -7.28 1.54
C PRO A 192 0.31 -8.38 1.21
N GLU A 193 0.41 -9.42 2.05
CA GLU A 193 1.28 -10.58 1.84
C GLU A 193 0.74 -11.51 0.76
N GLU A 194 -0.58 -11.68 0.66
CA GLU A 194 -1.20 -12.46 -0.42
C GLU A 194 -1.03 -11.77 -1.76
N ARG A 195 -1.17 -10.43 -1.83
CA ARG A 195 -0.90 -9.64 -3.04
C ARG A 195 0.54 -9.81 -3.52
N ALA A 196 1.50 -9.88 -2.58
CA ALA A 196 2.90 -10.12 -2.89
C ALA A 196 3.12 -11.52 -3.50
N ARG A 197 2.60 -12.57 -2.86
CA ARG A 197 2.64 -13.95 -3.39
C ARG A 197 1.89 -14.07 -4.71
N PHE A 198 0.84 -13.29 -4.91
CA PHE A 198 0.11 -13.26 -6.16
C PHE A 198 0.97 -12.70 -7.28
N LEU A 199 1.70 -11.60 -7.03
CA LEU A 199 2.65 -11.02 -7.99
C LEU A 199 3.82 -11.97 -8.34
N GLU A 200 4.35 -12.73 -7.38
CA GLU A 200 5.40 -13.75 -7.62
C GLU A 200 5.01 -14.74 -8.72
N ASN A 201 3.71 -15.05 -8.82
CA ASN A 201 3.15 -16.03 -9.74
C ASN A 201 2.43 -15.37 -10.95
N TYR A 202 2.49 -14.05 -11.09
CA TYR A 202 1.77 -13.33 -12.15
C TYR A 202 2.68 -13.02 -13.35
N ASP A 203 2.90 -14.04 -14.18
CA ASP A 203 3.87 -14.02 -15.29
C ASP A 203 3.71 -12.85 -16.26
N ALA A 204 2.48 -12.41 -16.52
CA ALA A 204 2.24 -11.30 -17.46
C ALA A 204 2.94 -10.01 -17.01
N ILE A 205 2.88 -9.66 -15.72
CA ILE A 205 3.56 -8.47 -15.18
C ILE A 205 5.07 -8.71 -15.12
N ARG A 206 5.51 -9.92 -14.77
CA ARG A 206 6.94 -10.28 -14.72
C ARG A 206 7.61 -10.09 -16.08
N VAL A 207 7.00 -10.58 -17.16
CA VAL A 207 7.57 -10.48 -18.52
C VAL A 207 7.57 -9.04 -19.03
N THR A 208 6.51 -8.27 -18.76
CA THR A 208 6.49 -6.83 -19.06
C THR A 208 7.59 -6.09 -18.31
N HIS A 209 7.78 -6.39 -17.02
CA HIS A 209 8.85 -5.81 -16.22
C HIS A 209 10.24 -6.14 -16.76
N GLU A 210 10.50 -7.40 -17.10
CA GLU A 210 11.78 -7.83 -17.69
C GLU A 210 12.07 -7.09 -19.01
N THR A 211 11.04 -6.88 -19.84
CA THR A 211 11.17 -6.11 -21.09
C THR A 211 11.51 -4.65 -20.80
N SER A 212 10.77 -4.00 -19.90
CA SER A 212 11.00 -2.59 -19.55
C SER A 212 12.31 -2.35 -18.80
N ALA A 213 12.87 -3.34 -18.11
CA ALA A 213 14.17 -3.22 -17.47
C ALA A 213 15.34 -3.11 -18.48
N HIS A 214 15.11 -3.49 -19.74
CA HIS A 214 16.03 -3.31 -20.85
C HIS A 214 15.75 -2.05 -21.68
N GLU A 215 14.74 -1.27 -21.30
CA GLU A 215 14.48 0.06 -21.86
C GLU A 215 15.22 1.14 -21.04
N GLY A 216 15.22 2.38 -21.52
CA GLY A 216 15.89 3.50 -20.86
C GLY A 216 17.18 3.90 -21.56
N GLN A 217 17.90 4.83 -20.93
CA GLN A 217 19.15 5.38 -21.49
C GLN A 217 20.41 4.70 -20.95
N THR A 218 20.26 3.85 -19.93
CA THR A 218 21.36 3.09 -19.32
C THR A 218 21.25 1.61 -19.66
N GLU A 219 22.41 0.94 -19.77
CA GLU A 219 22.45 -0.52 -19.91
C GLU A 219 22.01 -1.17 -18.59
N THR A 220 21.19 -2.22 -18.69
CA THR A 220 20.73 -2.94 -17.51
C THR A 220 21.89 -3.61 -16.79
N PRO A 221 22.01 -3.45 -15.45
CA PRO A 221 23.07 -4.10 -14.68
C PRO A 221 22.93 -5.63 -14.68
N SER A 222 23.98 -6.32 -14.25
CA SER A 222 23.89 -7.77 -14.01
C SER A 222 22.84 -8.05 -12.94
N ILE A 223 22.07 -9.14 -13.10
CA ILE A 223 21.06 -9.53 -12.12
C ILE A 223 21.63 -9.72 -10.72
N ASP A 224 22.90 -10.12 -10.59
CA ASP A 224 23.57 -10.34 -9.31
C ASP A 224 24.10 -9.05 -8.65
N GLU A 225 24.18 -7.95 -9.41
CA GLU A 225 24.70 -6.67 -8.92
C GLU A 225 23.82 -6.11 -7.80
N LYS A 226 24.46 -5.63 -6.73
CA LYS A 226 23.76 -5.09 -5.58
C LYS A 226 23.12 -3.75 -5.95
N VAL A 227 21.80 -3.72 -5.98
CA VAL A 227 21.01 -2.49 -6.12
C VAL A 227 20.77 -1.91 -4.73
N ASP A 228 21.17 -0.67 -4.52
CA ASP A 228 20.94 0.08 -3.29
C ASP A 228 19.94 1.23 -3.46
N LEU A 229 19.31 1.37 -4.63
CA LEU A 229 18.24 2.33 -4.88
C LEU A 229 16.86 1.67 -4.79
N HIS A 230 15.85 2.42 -4.37
CA HIS A 230 14.51 1.89 -4.10
C HIS A 230 13.41 2.88 -4.44
N PHE A 231 12.34 2.36 -5.06
CA PHE A 231 11.13 3.12 -5.37
C PHE A 231 10.10 3.00 -4.25
N ILE A 232 9.42 4.11 -3.98
CA ILE A 232 8.18 4.19 -3.19
C ILE A 232 7.14 5.01 -3.93
N ALA A 233 5.86 4.83 -3.58
CA ALA A 233 4.77 5.64 -4.09
C ALA A 233 4.19 6.56 -3.00
N LEU A 234 3.88 7.80 -3.37
CA LEU A 234 3.19 8.79 -2.55
C LEU A 234 1.83 9.10 -3.20
N VAL A 235 0.74 8.87 -2.47
CA VAL A 235 -0.64 8.96 -3.00
C VAL A 235 -1.58 9.64 -2.01
N HIS A 236 -2.61 10.31 -2.54
CA HIS A 236 -3.73 10.83 -1.76
C HIS A 236 -4.85 9.78 -1.69
N VAL A 237 -5.25 9.37 -0.48
CA VAL A 237 -6.41 8.49 -0.24
C VAL A 237 -7.18 9.00 0.98
N ASP A 238 -8.50 9.18 0.83
CA ASP A 238 -9.41 9.64 1.89
C ASP A 238 -8.88 10.85 2.70
N GLY A 239 -8.38 11.88 2.01
CA GLY A 239 -7.90 13.12 2.61
C GLY A 239 -6.49 13.06 3.21
N HIS A 240 -5.78 11.94 3.07
CA HIS A 240 -4.47 11.74 3.67
C HIS A 240 -3.40 11.35 2.64
N LEU A 241 -2.16 11.77 2.91
CA LEU A 241 -0.98 11.43 2.14
C LEU A 241 -0.40 10.11 2.66
N TYR A 242 -0.35 9.10 1.81
CA TYR A 242 0.23 7.81 2.14
C TYR A 242 1.51 7.56 1.36
N GLU A 243 2.56 7.18 2.09
CA GLU A 243 3.75 6.52 1.54
C GLU A 243 3.54 5.01 1.51
N LEU A 244 3.74 4.43 0.34
CA LEU A 244 3.58 3.01 0.06
C LEU A 244 4.94 2.41 -0.32
N ASP A 245 5.59 1.80 0.67
CA ASP A 245 6.83 1.03 0.52
C ASP A 245 6.56 -0.45 0.81
N GLY A 246 6.66 -1.31 -0.21
CA GLY A 246 6.45 -2.75 -0.04
C GLY A 246 7.44 -3.42 0.93
N ARG A 247 8.60 -2.81 1.21
CA ARG A 247 9.56 -3.29 2.22
C ARG A 247 9.05 -3.06 3.64
N LYS A 248 8.31 -1.97 3.88
CA LYS A 248 7.69 -1.66 5.19
C LYS A 248 6.50 -2.57 5.49
N PRO A 249 6.17 -2.83 6.76
CA PRO A 249 5.05 -3.71 7.13
C PRO A 249 3.66 -3.11 6.83
N PHE A 250 3.55 -1.80 6.67
CA PHE A 250 2.29 -1.08 6.44
C PHE A 250 2.55 0.25 5.70
N PRO A 251 1.51 0.86 5.09
CA PRO A 251 1.56 2.26 4.63
C PRO A 251 1.97 3.22 5.74
N ILE A 252 2.62 4.32 5.40
CA ILE A 252 2.92 5.40 6.36
C ILE A 252 2.01 6.60 6.05
N ASN A 253 1.21 7.01 7.02
CA ASN A 253 0.38 8.20 6.93
C ASN A 253 1.22 9.44 7.26
N HIS A 254 1.36 10.34 6.29
CA HIS A 254 2.12 11.59 6.43
C HIS A 254 1.26 12.81 6.79
N GLY A 255 -0.03 12.61 7.04
CA GLY A 255 -0.99 13.65 7.42
C GLY A 255 -1.96 14.00 6.30
N GLU A 256 -2.62 15.15 6.45
CA GLU A 256 -3.64 15.62 5.51
C GLU A 256 -3.04 16.04 4.16
N THR A 257 -3.78 15.77 3.09
CA THR A 257 -3.52 16.29 1.73
C THR A 257 -4.82 16.35 0.96
N SER A 258 -4.78 16.80 -0.30
CA SER A 258 -5.93 16.83 -1.20
C SER A 258 -5.50 16.51 -2.63
N ASP A 259 -6.46 16.27 -3.52
CA ASP A 259 -6.16 16.10 -4.96
C ASP A 259 -5.46 17.35 -5.56
N ASP A 260 -5.71 18.55 -5.00
CA ASP A 260 -5.15 19.81 -5.48
C ASP A 260 -3.73 20.09 -4.95
N THR A 261 -3.37 19.52 -3.79
CA THR A 261 -2.10 19.80 -3.09
C THR A 261 -1.15 18.60 -3.00
N LEU A 262 -1.55 17.44 -3.54
CA LEU A 262 -0.78 16.20 -3.46
C LEU A 262 0.67 16.37 -3.93
N LEU A 263 0.90 17.09 -5.03
CA LEU A 263 2.25 17.28 -5.55
C LEU A 263 3.14 17.98 -4.52
N GLU A 264 2.68 19.12 -4.00
CA GLU A 264 3.43 19.89 -3.01
C GLU A 264 3.65 19.10 -1.73
N ASP A 265 2.60 18.47 -1.19
CA ASP A 265 2.66 17.72 0.06
C ASP A 265 3.55 16.46 -0.05
N ALA A 266 3.49 15.75 -1.18
CA ALA A 266 4.38 14.63 -1.47
C ALA A 266 5.84 15.08 -1.58
N ILE A 267 6.10 16.24 -2.18
CA ILE A 267 7.45 16.79 -2.31
C ILE A 267 8.02 17.20 -0.94
N GLU A 268 7.20 17.66 -0.01
CA GLU A 268 7.64 17.87 1.38
C GLU A 268 8.05 16.56 2.08
N VAL A 269 7.40 15.43 1.76
CA VAL A 269 7.89 14.11 2.20
C VAL A 269 9.22 13.77 1.54
N CYS A 270 9.37 13.98 0.22
CA CYS A 270 10.64 13.75 -0.48
C CYS A 270 11.79 14.57 0.12
N LYS A 271 11.56 15.85 0.47
CA LYS A 271 12.56 16.69 1.16
C LYS A 271 13.01 16.07 2.49
N LYS A 272 12.09 15.54 3.29
CA LYS A 272 12.45 14.83 4.55
C LYS A 272 13.33 13.62 4.30
N PHE A 273 13.19 12.91 3.17
CA PHE A 273 14.10 11.81 2.79
C PHE A 273 15.51 12.35 2.49
N MET A 274 15.61 13.43 1.73
CA MET A 274 16.88 14.07 1.36
C MET A 274 17.59 14.69 2.57
N GLU A 275 16.88 15.41 3.43
CA GLU A 275 17.45 16.07 4.61
C GLU A 275 18.06 15.09 5.63
N ARG A 276 17.54 13.85 5.65
CA ARG A 276 18.06 12.79 6.52
C ARG A 276 19.37 12.21 6.01
N ASP A 277 19.61 12.26 4.71
CA ASP A 277 20.88 11.86 4.10
C ASP A 277 21.46 12.98 3.21
N PRO A 278 21.95 14.08 3.81
CA PRO A 278 22.26 15.31 3.10
C PRO A 278 23.46 15.20 2.15
N ASP A 279 24.22 14.11 2.26
CA ASP A 279 25.38 13.83 1.40
C ASP A 279 24.99 13.04 0.13
N GLU A 280 23.74 12.55 0.05
CA GLU A 280 23.25 11.76 -1.07
C GLU A 280 22.64 12.62 -2.17
N LEU A 281 23.04 12.35 -3.42
CA LEU A 281 22.50 12.98 -4.61
C LEU A 281 21.61 12.03 -5.43
N ARG A 282 21.57 10.75 -5.05
CA ARG A 282 20.98 9.66 -5.86
C ARG A 282 19.46 9.56 -5.68
N PHE A 283 18.77 10.67 -5.89
CA PHE A 283 17.33 10.77 -5.83
C PHE A 283 16.76 11.10 -7.22
N ASN A 284 15.57 10.57 -7.50
CA ASN A 284 14.78 10.96 -8.66
C ASN A 284 13.29 10.93 -8.27
N ALA A 285 12.51 11.89 -8.77
CA ALA A 285 11.06 11.87 -8.60
C ALA A 285 10.36 12.02 -9.96
N ILE A 286 9.33 11.20 -10.17
CA ILE A 286 8.43 11.28 -11.32
C ILE A 286 6.99 11.42 -10.82
N ALA A 287 6.21 12.28 -11.46
CA ALA A 287 4.82 12.58 -11.08
C ALA A 287 3.85 12.01 -12.12
N LEU A 288 2.82 11.29 -11.67
CA LEU A 288 1.74 10.80 -12.54
C LEU A 288 0.70 11.91 -12.73
N SER A 289 0.81 12.62 -13.84
CA SER A 289 -0.01 13.78 -14.19
C SER A 289 -1.03 13.46 -15.29
N ALA A 290 -2.13 14.22 -15.34
CA ALA A 290 -3.08 14.15 -16.45
C ALA A 290 -2.39 14.52 -17.79
N ALA A 291 -2.76 13.81 -18.86
CA ALA A 291 -2.18 13.93 -20.20
C ALA A 291 -3.22 14.20 -21.29
#